data_AF-A0A0F3QI47-F1
#
_entry.id   AF-A0A0F3QI47-F1
#
_cell.length_a   1.000
_cell.length_b   1.000
_cell.length_c   1.000
_cell.angle_alpha   90.00
_cell.angle_beta   90.00
_cell.angle_gamma   90.00
#
_symmetry.space_group_name_H-M   'P 1'
#
loop_
_entity.id
_entity.type
_entity.pdbx_description
1 polymer ?
#
loop_
_entity_poly.entity_id
_entity_poly.type
_entity_poly.pdbx_seq_one_letter_code
_entity_poly.pdbx_strand_id
1 'polypeptide(L)'
;MIFLYIFFSIIFLTSCQNGNHRNSDLKYIYNEIQENHPGIFNKEDPTFKENLKHNYLKANKAFYKTSQNPKQITEAFISTFNDTHLSVNWYNEMPKIIPYNFKPFQIKYFLKNIVWIDLPNFDLTESQQQEFNSLLAVIKNFRKKNIIVFDLRGNQGGNSDYGIASSNKVDTSNLVSLNCAHVFLNIRSAISLANLMSEPHCFLL
;
A
#
# COMPACT_ATOMS: atom_id res chain seq x y z
N MET A 1 32.71 -51.75 -32.70
CA MET A 1 31.87 -51.32 -31.56
C MET A 1 32.38 -50.02 -30.90
N ILE A 2 32.75 -48.99 -31.69
CA ILE A 2 33.19 -47.67 -31.17
C ILE A 2 32.32 -46.54 -31.75
N PHE A 3 31.70 -46.76 -32.91
CA PHE A 3 30.80 -45.78 -33.55
C PHE A 3 29.40 -45.67 -32.92
N LEU A 4 28.99 -46.60 -32.05
CA LEU A 4 27.66 -46.57 -31.42
C LEU A 4 27.61 -45.68 -30.16
N TYR A 5 28.76 -45.39 -29.53
CA TYR A 5 28.84 -44.57 -28.33
C TYR A 5 28.91 -43.06 -28.61
N ILE A 6 29.33 -42.65 -29.81
CA ILE A 6 29.43 -41.23 -30.16
C ILE A 6 28.04 -40.65 -30.48
N PHE A 7 27.11 -41.46 -30.98
CA PHE A 7 25.74 -41.02 -31.27
C PHE A 7 24.89 -40.81 -30.00
N PHE A 8 25.16 -41.54 -28.92
CA PHE A 8 24.46 -41.37 -27.63
C PHE A 8 24.94 -40.14 -26.85
N SER A 9 26.18 -39.69 -27.06
CA SER A 9 26.73 -38.50 -26.40
C SER A 9 26.29 -37.18 -27.04
N ILE A 10 25.82 -37.21 -28.30
CA ILE A 10 25.35 -35.99 -29.00
C ILE A 10 23.88 -35.68 -28.69
N ILE A 11 23.10 -36.64 -28.19
CA ILE A 11 21.67 -36.43 -27.84
C ILE A 11 21.49 -35.71 -26.49
N PHE A 12 22.53 -35.61 -25.66
CA PHE A 12 22.44 -34.94 -24.35
C PHE A 12 22.78 -33.44 -24.34
N LEU A 13 23.16 -32.84 -25.49
CA LEU A 13 23.58 -31.42 -25.55
C LEU A 13 22.58 -30.48 -26.24
N THR A 14 21.38 -30.95 -26.58
CA THR A 14 20.29 -30.08 -27.08
C THR A 14 19.07 -30.06 -26.19
N SER A 15 19.22 -30.33 -24.89
CA SER A 15 18.34 -29.68 -23.92
C SER A 15 18.82 -28.24 -23.73
N CYS A 16 18.74 -27.43 -24.79
CA CYS A 16 18.63 -26.00 -24.63
C CYS A 16 17.55 -25.81 -23.57
N GLN A 17 17.92 -25.24 -22.43
CA GLN A 17 16.96 -24.65 -21.51
C GLN A 17 16.31 -23.47 -22.25
N ASN A 18 15.41 -23.78 -23.19
CA ASN A 18 14.26 -22.95 -23.50
C ASN A 18 13.31 -23.04 -22.31
N GLY A 19 13.83 -22.72 -21.11
CA GLY A 19 13.05 -22.45 -19.94
C GLY A 19 12.13 -21.32 -20.36
N ASN A 20 10.86 -21.63 -20.51
CA ASN A 20 9.86 -20.72 -21.01
C ASN A 20 9.75 -19.58 -19.99
N HIS A 21 10.59 -18.54 -20.11
CA HIS A 21 10.67 -17.38 -19.22
C HIS A 21 9.38 -16.54 -19.21
N ARG A 22 8.35 -16.96 -19.96
CA ARG A 22 7.05 -16.30 -20.04
C ARG A 22 6.42 -16.03 -18.68
N ASN A 23 6.67 -16.85 -17.66
CA ASN A 23 6.08 -16.72 -16.34
C ASN A 23 7.06 -16.18 -15.27
N SER A 24 8.23 -15.65 -15.65
CA SER A 24 9.23 -15.16 -14.69
C SER A 24 8.65 -14.09 -13.77
N ASP A 25 7.89 -13.17 -14.33
CA ASP A 25 7.31 -12.04 -13.59
C ASP A 25 6.24 -12.53 -12.61
N LEU A 26 5.38 -13.46 -13.04
CA LEU A 26 4.39 -14.08 -12.16
C LEU A 26 5.07 -14.79 -10.98
N LYS A 27 6.17 -15.53 -11.24
CA LYS A 27 6.92 -16.23 -10.20
C LYS A 27 7.58 -15.25 -9.23
N TYR A 28 8.17 -14.17 -9.75
CA TYR A 28 8.77 -13.12 -8.92
C TYR A 28 7.71 -12.50 -8.01
N ILE A 29 6.58 -12.07 -8.57
CA ILE A 29 5.46 -11.48 -7.81
C ILE A 29 4.94 -12.44 -6.74
N TYR A 30 4.77 -13.73 -7.07
CA TYR A 30 4.36 -14.74 -6.09
C TYR A 30 5.32 -14.81 -4.90
N ASN A 31 6.62 -14.80 -5.15
CA ASN A 31 7.63 -14.83 -4.09
C ASN A 31 7.59 -13.56 -3.24
N GLU A 32 7.50 -12.39 -3.87
CA GLU A 32 7.38 -11.10 -3.17
C GLU A 32 6.17 -11.08 -2.23
N ILE A 33 5.00 -11.53 -2.70
CA ILE A 33 3.80 -11.62 -1.85
C ILE A 33 4.03 -12.63 -0.72
N GLN A 34 4.61 -13.79 -1.01
CA GLN A 34 4.85 -14.82 0.00
C GLN A 34 5.81 -14.37 1.11
N GLU A 35 6.80 -13.53 0.79
CA GLU A 35 7.82 -13.08 1.73
C GLU A 35 7.41 -11.82 2.49
N ASN A 36 6.67 -10.91 1.85
CA ASN A 36 6.46 -9.55 2.36
C ASN A 36 5.00 -9.20 2.69
N HIS A 37 4.00 -9.91 2.14
CA HIS A 37 2.61 -9.50 2.29
C HIS A 37 2.08 -9.78 3.72
N PRO A 38 1.47 -8.80 4.42
CA PRO A 38 0.99 -8.97 5.80
C PRO A 38 0.00 -10.13 5.96
N GLY A 39 -0.82 -10.40 4.94
CA GLY A 39 -1.74 -11.54 4.88
C GLY A 39 -1.08 -12.91 5.12
N ILE A 40 0.22 -13.07 4.82
CA ILE A 40 0.98 -14.30 5.10
C ILE A 40 1.09 -14.58 6.61
N PHE A 41 1.11 -13.54 7.42
CA PHE A 41 1.27 -13.62 8.86
C PHE A 41 -0.05 -13.41 9.61
N ASN A 42 -1.13 -13.11 8.90
CA ASN A 42 -2.45 -12.87 9.48
C ASN A 42 -3.05 -14.19 9.98
N LYS A 43 -3.25 -14.29 11.31
CA LYS A 43 -3.89 -15.47 11.92
C LYS A 43 -5.41 -15.49 11.74
N GLU A 44 -6.01 -14.34 11.46
CA GLU A 44 -7.45 -14.20 11.24
C GLU A 44 -7.88 -14.58 9.82
N ASP A 45 -6.93 -14.62 8.88
CA ASP A 45 -7.10 -15.22 7.56
C ASP A 45 -6.16 -16.42 7.37
N PRO A 46 -6.49 -17.58 7.98
CA PRO A 46 -5.69 -18.78 7.82
C PRO A 46 -5.68 -19.32 6.38
N THR A 47 -6.60 -18.85 5.52
CA THR A 47 -6.74 -19.33 4.14
C THR A 47 -5.82 -18.60 3.16
N PHE A 48 -5.25 -17.45 3.55
CA PHE A 48 -4.44 -16.60 2.68
C PHE A 48 -3.34 -17.37 1.94
N LYS A 49 -2.55 -18.18 2.66
CA LYS A 49 -1.43 -18.95 2.06
C LYS A 49 -1.89 -19.98 1.04
N GLU A 50 -2.98 -20.68 1.36
CA GLU A 50 -3.58 -21.68 0.48
C GLU A 50 -4.12 -21.01 -0.79
N ASN A 51 -4.82 -19.88 -0.64
CA ASN A 51 -5.37 -19.09 -1.74
C ASN A 51 -4.29 -18.51 -2.64
N LEU A 52 -3.23 -17.94 -2.07
CA LEU A 52 -2.05 -17.44 -2.79
C LEU A 52 -1.47 -18.55 -3.69
N LYS A 53 -1.19 -19.71 -3.10
CA LYS A 53 -0.63 -20.86 -3.83
C LYS A 53 -1.60 -21.37 -4.91
N HIS A 54 -2.88 -21.51 -4.58
CA HIS A 54 -3.91 -21.97 -5.50
C HIS A 54 -4.02 -21.05 -6.73
N ASN A 55 -4.13 -19.74 -6.50
CA ASN A 55 -4.28 -18.74 -7.54
C ASN A 55 -3.01 -18.60 -8.39
N TYR A 56 -1.82 -18.73 -7.78
CA TYR A 56 -0.56 -18.79 -8.52
C TYR A 56 -0.51 -19.99 -9.47
N LEU A 57 -0.86 -21.19 -8.99
CA LEU A 57 -0.86 -22.40 -9.83
C LEU A 57 -1.86 -22.28 -10.99
N LYS A 58 -3.03 -21.68 -10.74
CA LYS A 58 -4.03 -21.40 -11.77
C LYS A 58 -3.51 -20.43 -12.83
N ALA A 59 -2.91 -19.32 -12.41
CA ALA A 59 -2.30 -18.33 -13.30
C ALA A 59 -1.12 -18.92 -14.08
N ASN A 60 -0.25 -19.68 -13.41
CA ASN A 60 0.90 -20.32 -14.03
C ASN A 60 0.49 -21.29 -15.16
N LYS A 61 -0.58 -22.06 -14.96
CA LYS A 61 -1.15 -22.91 -16.02
C LYS A 61 -1.66 -22.10 -17.22
N ALA A 62 -2.17 -20.88 -16.98
CA ALA A 62 -2.67 -19.99 -18.03
C ALA A 62 -1.54 -19.48 -18.95
N PHE A 63 -0.32 -19.30 -18.45
CA PHE A 63 0.84 -18.87 -19.26
C PHE A 63 1.22 -19.85 -20.38
N TYR A 64 0.86 -21.13 -20.25
CA TYR A 64 1.11 -22.14 -21.26
C TYR A 64 0.03 -22.20 -22.35
N LYS A 65 -1.05 -21.40 -22.23
CA LYS A 65 -2.07 -21.27 -23.27
C LYS A 65 -1.64 -20.17 -24.25
N THR A 66 -1.38 -20.55 -25.50
CA THR A 66 -0.70 -19.72 -26.52
C THR A 66 -1.39 -18.39 -26.85
N SER A 67 -2.70 -18.26 -26.58
CA SER A 67 -3.51 -17.09 -26.91
C SER A 67 -3.60 -16.03 -25.81
N GLN A 68 -3.10 -16.29 -24.60
CA GLN A 68 -3.31 -15.39 -23.46
C GLN A 68 -2.16 -14.41 -23.28
N ASN A 69 -2.50 -13.15 -22.98
CA ASN A 69 -1.53 -12.09 -22.72
C ASN A 69 -0.93 -12.25 -21.31
N PRO A 70 0.41 -12.41 -21.18
CA PRO A 70 1.13 -12.46 -19.91
C PRO A 70 0.71 -11.42 -18.87
N LYS A 71 0.56 -10.16 -19.30
CA LYS A 71 0.16 -9.04 -18.45
C LYS A 71 -1.22 -9.27 -17.85
N GLN A 72 -2.20 -9.63 -18.68
CA GLN A 72 -3.58 -9.88 -18.24
C GLN A 72 -3.66 -11.06 -17.27
N ILE A 73 -2.83 -12.09 -17.46
CA ILE A 73 -2.77 -13.22 -16.52
C ILE A 73 -2.24 -12.75 -15.17
N THR A 74 -1.16 -11.96 -15.16
CA THR A 74 -0.59 -11.42 -13.92
C THR A 74 -1.56 -10.48 -13.22
N GLU A 75 -2.22 -9.57 -13.93
CA GLU A 75 -3.22 -8.66 -13.36
C GLU A 75 -4.44 -9.42 -12.80
N ALA A 76 -4.89 -10.45 -13.50
CA ALA A 76 -5.96 -11.33 -13.01
C ALA A 76 -5.54 -12.16 -11.78
N PHE A 77 -4.25 -12.47 -11.63
CA PHE A 77 -3.72 -13.09 -10.41
C PHE A 77 -3.73 -12.11 -9.24
N ILE A 78 -3.22 -10.89 -9.44
CA ILE A 78 -3.20 -9.84 -8.42
C ILE A 78 -4.62 -9.44 -7.97
N SER A 79 -5.59 -9.43 -8.86
CA SER A 79 -6.97 -9.08 -8.48
C SER A 79 -7.63 -10.12 -7.56
N THR A 80 -7.12 -11.36 -7.50
CA THR A 80 -7.69 -12.40 -6.63
C THR A 80 -7.57 -12.11 -5.14
N PHE A 81 -6.67 -11.20 -4.74
CA PHE A 81 -6.47 -10.81 -3.35
C PHE A 81 -7.53 -9.81 -2.86
N ASN A 82 -8.25 -9.15 -3.77
CA ASN A 82 -9.20 -8.08 -3.45
C ASN A 82 -8.61 -7.03 -2.49
N ASP A 83 -7.33 -6.72 -2.68
CA ASP A 83 -6.57 -5.78 -1.86
C ASP A 83 -6.32 -4.51 -2.67
N THR A 84 -6.88 -3.38 -2.21
CA THR A 84 -6.74 -2.08 -2.87
C THR A 84 -5.34 -1.49 -2.78
N HIS A 85 -4.49 -2.02 -1.91
CA HIS A 85 -3.11 -1.60 -1.70
C HIS A 85 -2.09 -2.52 -2.40
N LEU A 86 -2.53 -3.64 -2.98
CA LEU A 86 -1.69 -4.50 -3.80
C LEU A 86 -1.87 -4.16 -5.29
N SER A 87 -0.83 -3.64 -5.91
CA SER A 87 -0.81 -3.35 -7.35
C SER A 87 0.50 -3.75 -8.01
N VAL A 88 0.48 -3.89 -9.33
CA VAL A 88 1.67 -4.06 -10.16
C VAL A 88 1.77 -2.87 -11.08
N ASN A 89 2.92 -2.19 -11.04
CA ASN A 89 3.22 -1.06 -11.91
C ASN A 89 4.12 -1.56 -13.05
N TRP A 90 3.67 -1.36 -14.29
CA TRP A 90 4.42 -1.77 -15.49
C TRP A 90 5.27 -0.62 -16.02
N TYR A 91 6.53 -0.87 -16.35
CA TYR A 91 7.53 0.16 -16.70
C TYR A 91 7.08 1.16 -17.80
N ASN A 92 6.34 0.71 -18.81
CA ASN A 92 5.89 1.55 -19.92
C ASN A 92 4.53 2.23 -19.67
N GLU A 93 3.94 2.03 -18.51
CA GLU A 93 2.68 2.65 -18.13
C GLU A 93 3.00 3.75 -17.15
N MET A 94 3.13 4.98 -17.68
CA MET A 94 3.25 6.13 -16.80
C MET A 94 2.07 6.12 -15.84
N PRO A 95 2.30 6.20 -14.53
CA PRO A 95 1.21 6.36 -13.58
C PRO A 95 0.41 7.55 -14.07
N LYS A 96 -0.92 7.37 -14.19
CA LYS A 96 -1.80 8.49 -14.53
C LYS A 96 -1.56 9.55 -13.47
N ILE A 97 -0.88 10.64 -13.85
CA ILE A 97 -0.77 11.82 -13.02
C ILE A 97 -2.17 12.40 -13.02
N ILE A 98 -2.97 12.03 -12.03
CA ILE A 98 -4.22 12.71 -11.75
C ILE A 98 -3.79 14.01 -11.07
N PRO A 99 -3.94 15.19 -11.71
CA PRO A 99 -3.67 16.45 -11.04
C PRO A 99 -4.71 16.60 -9.93
N TYR A 100 -4.37 16.10 -8.74
CA TYR A 100 -5.22 16.29 -7.58
C TYR A 100 -4.99 17.73 -7.12
N ASN A 101 -6.05 18.53 -7.12
CA ASN A 101 -6.02 19.85 -6.54
C ASN A 101 -5.97 19.71 -5.02
N PHE A 102 -4.76 19.61 -4.47
CA PHE A 102 -4.57 19.44 -3.05
C PHE A 102 -5.14 20.66 -2.32
N LYS A 103 -5.99 20.38 -1.33
CA LYS A 103 -6.41 21.39 -0.36
C LYS A 103 -5.15 21.96 0.31
N PRO A 104 -4.99 23.29 0.45
CA PRO A 104 -3.85 23.84 1.16
C PRO A 104 -3.92 23.53 2.66
N PHE A 105 -2.77 23.56 3.33
CA PHE A 105 -2.74 23.57 4.79
C PHE A 105 -3.43 24.85 5.31
N GLN A 106 -4.41 24.69 6.21
CA GLN A 106 -5.16 25.83 6.74
C GLN A 106 -5.48 25.63 8.22
N ILE A 107 -5.49 26.74 8.96
CA ILE A 107 -6.02 26.81 10.33
C ILE A 107 -7.25 27.69 10.30
N LYS A 108 -8.38 27.17 10.78
CA LYS A 108 -9.65 27.87 10.94
C LYS A 108 -10.02 27.91 12.41
N TYR A 109 -10.40 29.08 12.89
CA TYR A 109 -10.82 29.27 14.27
C TYR A 109 -12.34 29.28 14.33
N PHE A 110 -12.91 28.38 15.15
CA PHE A 110 -14.34 28.28 15.40
C PHE A 110 -14.60 28.54 16.88
N LEU A 111 -15.53 29.45 17.20
CA LEU A 111 -15.76 29.89 18.58
C LEU A 111 -14.43 30.30 19.26
N LYS A 112 -14.41 30.53 20.59
CA LYS A 112 -13.17 30.95 21.28
C LYS A 112 -12.19 29.82 21.55
N ASN A 113 -12.60 28.56 21.39
CA ASN A 113 -11.87 27.39 21.89
C ASN A 113 -11.83 26.21 20.91
N ILE A 114 -12.35 26.32 19.69
CA ILE A 114 -12.25 25.25 18.69
C ILE A 114 -11.30 25.71 17.57
N VAL A 115 -10.30 24.88 17.28
CA VAL A 115 -9.38 25.09 16.17
C VAL A 115 -9.50 23.93 15.21
N TRP A 116 -9.73 24.24 13.95
CA TRP A 116 -9.85 23.28 12.86
C TRP A 116 -8.65 23.39 11.95
N ILE A 117 -7.97 22.28 11.70
CA ILE A 117 -6.71 22.22 10.98
C ILE A 117 -6.89 21.29 9.79
N ASP A 118 -6.76 21.84 8.60
CA ASP A 118 -6.85 21.09 7.36
C ASP A 118 -5.49 20.43 7.06
N LEU A 119 -5.47 19.09 7.05
CA LEU A 119 -4.28 18.27 6.76
C LEU A 119 -4.48 17.50 5.44
N PRO A 120 -4.10 18.09 4.28
CA PRO A 120 -4.06 17.39 2.99
C PRO A 120 -3.02 16.27 2.95
N ASN A 121 -2.83 15.63 1.79
CA ASN A 121 -1.86 14.56 1.57
C ASN A 121 -0.45 14.93 2.03
N PHE A 122 0.33 13.91 2.37
CA PHE A 122 1.68 14.01 2.92
C PHE A 122 2.81 13.76 1.90
N ASP A 123 2.49 13.70 0.62
CA ASP A 123 3.47 13.74 -0.48
C ASP A 123 3.79 15.19 -0.84
N LEU A 124 4.49 15.87 0.07
CA LEU A 124 4.67 17.31 0.03
C LEU A 124 5.79 17.74 -0.93
N THR A 125 5.49 18.70 -1.80
CA THR A 125 6.50 19.52 -2.47
C THR A 125 7.29 20.35 -1.46
N GLU A 126 8.47 20.86 -1.86
CA GLU A 126 9.32 21.68 -0.98
C GLU A 126 8.57 22.90 -0.39
N SER A 127 7.76 23.59 -1.20
CA SER A 127 6.92 24.70 -0.73
C SER A 127 5.91 24.25 0.32
N GLN A 128 5.25 23.12 0.10
CA GLN A 128 4.27 22.57 1.05
C GLN A 128 4.94 22.09 2.35
N GLN A 129 6.20 21.64 2.30
CA GLN A 129 6.95 21.31 3.51
C GLN A 129 7.21 22.55 4.37
N GLN A 130 7.48 23.71 3.77
CA GLN A 130 7.63 24.98 4.50
C GLN A 130 6.32 25.44 5.12
N GLU A 131 5.20 25.31 4.39
CA GLU A 131 3.85 25.57 4.91
C GLU A 131 3.54 24.66 6.11
N PHE A 132 3.83 23.37 5.98
CA PHE A 132 3.64 22.38 7.05
C PHE A 132 4.48 22.70 8.29
N ASN A 133 5.75 23.07 8.12
CA ASN A 133 6.60 23.47 9.25
C ASN A 133 6.08 24.72 9.96
N SER A 134 5.56 25.69 9.19
CA SER A 134 4.94 26.90 9.73
C SER A 134 3.67 26.57 10.51
N LEU A 135 2.85 25.64 9.99
CA LEU A 135 1.68 25.09 10.67
C LEU A 135 2.05 24.45 12.01
N LEU A 136 3.07 23.57 12.06
CA LEU A 136 3.54 22.95 13.31
C LEU A 136 4.01 23.98 14.35
N ALA A 137 4.64 25.06 13.89
CA ALA A 137 5.10 26.14 14.77
C ALA A 137 3.93 26.92 15.41
N VAL A 138 2.76 26.96 14.78
CA VAL A 138 1.55 27.55 15.37
C VAL A 138 0.87 26.56 16.31
N ILE A 139 0.68 25.32 15.86
CA ILE A 139 -0.07 24.29 16.58
C ILE A 139 0.56 23.97 17.94
N LYS A 140 1.90 24.01 18.06
CA LYS A 140 2.59 23.79 19.35
C LYS A 140 2.14 24.73 20.47
N ASN A 141 1.56 25.88 20.13
CA ASN A 141 1.09 26.88 21.09
C ASN A 141 -0.37 26.65 21.50
N PHE A 142 -1.06 25.68 20.90
CA PHE A 142 -2.41 25.34 21.30
C PHE A 142 -2.37 24.66 22.67
N ARG A 143 -2.98 25.32 23.65
CA ARG A 143 -3.00 24.88 25.06
C ARG A 143 -4.18 23.94 25.29
N LYS A 144 -4.20 23.27 26.44
CA LYS A 144 -5.31 22.44 26.96
C LYS A 144 -6.72 23.06 26.88
N LYS A 145 -6.85 24.36 26.67
CA LYS A 145 -8.13 25.08 26.56
C LYS A 145 -8.78 24.97 25.18
N ASN A 146 -8.04 24.51 24.16
CA ASN A 146 -8.53 24.39 22.80
C ASN A 146 -8.95 22.94 22.50
N ILE A 147 -10.12 22.78 21.88
CA ILE A 147 -10.51 21.59 21.14
C ILE A 147 -9.86 21.71 19.76
N ILE A 148 -9.11 20.69 19.35
CA ILE A 148 -8.39 20.68 18.07
C ILE A 148 -8.99 19.60 17.19
N VAL A 149 -9.47 20.01 16.01
CA VAL A 149 -9.98 19.12 14.98
C VAL A 149 -8.96 19.05 13.85
N PHE A 150 -8.42 17.87 13.59
CA PHE A 150 -7.64 17.60 12.39
C PHE A 150 -8.58 17.07 11.30
N ASP A 151 -8.71 17.81 10.20
CA ASP A 151 -9.50 17.43 9.03
C ASP A 151 -8.64 16.75 7.99
N LEU A 152 -8.77 15.43 7.95
CA LEU A 152 -8.10 14.54 7.00
C LEU A 152 -9.02 14.17 5.83
N ARG A 153 -10.17 14.83 5.64
CA ARG A 153 -11.06 14.51 4.51
C ARG A 153 -10.38 14.84 3.19
N GLY A 154 -10.37 13.87 2.29
CA GLY A 154 -9.65 13.95 1.02
C GLY A 154 -8.16 13.67 1.12
N ASN A 155 -7.63 13.40 2.32
CA ASN A 155 -6.26 12.93 2.48
C ASN A 155 -6.17 11.46 2.05
N GLN A 156 -5.29 11.15 1.10
CA GLN A 156 -5.08 9.81 0.54
C GLN A 156 -3.77 9.16 1.03
N GLY A 157 -3.09 9.78 2.00
CA GLY A 157 -1.82 9.31 2.55
C GLY A 157 -0.61 10.11 2.05
N GLY A 158 0.50 9.40 1.87
CA GLY A 158 1.82 9.94 1.56
C GLY A 158 2.84 9.55 2.64
N ASN A 159 3.85 10.39 2.88
CA ASN A 159 4.83 10.11 3.93
C ASN A 159 4.21 10.18 5.34
N SER A 160 4.19 9.05 6.04
CA SER A 160 3.64 8.90 7.39
C SER A 160 4.32 9.76 8.46
N ASP A 161 5.57 10.19 8.24
CA ASP A 161 6.32 11.01 9.20
C ASP A 161 5.63 12.34 9.48
N TYR A 162 4.96 12.92 8.49
CA TYR A 162 4.22 14.17 8.64
C TYR A 162 2.98 14.00 9.53
N GLY A 163 2.24 12.90 9.38
CA GLY A 163 1.12 12.59 10.26
C GLY A 163 1.56 12.45 11.73
N ILE A 164 2.67 11.75 11.97
CA ILE A 164 3.26 11.59 13.31
C ILE A 164 3.70 12.95 13.88
N ALA A 165 4.36 13.77 13.06
CA ALA A 165 4.83 15.09 13.48
C ALA A 165 3.69 16.00 13.93
N SER A 166 2.55 15.98 13.24
CA SER A 166 1.36 16.77 13.64
C SER A 166 0.81 16.33 14.99
N SER A 167 0.65 15.03 15.24
CA SER A 167 0.10 14.54 16.51
C SER A 167 1.03 14.76 17.69
N ASN A 168 2.35 14.73 17.49
CA ASN A 168 3.32 14.91 18.58
C ASN A 168 3.45 16.37 19.07
N LYS A 169 2.88 17.34 18.35
CA LYS A 169 2.96 18.78 18.70
C LYS A 169 1.77 19.29 19.51
N VAL A 170 0.77 18.45 19.76
CA VAL A 170 -0.43 18.81 20.51
C VAL A 170 -0.54 17.97 21.77
N ASP A 171 -1.17 18.52 22.81
CA ASP A 171 -1.56 17.75 23.97
C ASP A 171 -2.66 16.77 23.57
N THR A 172 -2.32 15.48 23.51
CA THR A 172 -3.18 14.43 22.96
C THR A 172 -4.37 14.08 23.84
N SER A 173 -4.46 14.66 25.06
CA SER A 173 -5.58 14.43 25.98
C SER A 173 -6.93 14.95 25.47
N ASN A 174 -6.94 15.86 24.48
CA ASN A 174 -8.15 16.49 23.93
C ASN A 174 -8.29 16.33 22.40
N LEU A 175 -7.72 15.28 21.81
CA LEU A 175 -7.77 15.06 20.36
C LEU A 175 -9.09 14.41 19.91
N VAL A 176 -9.73 15.05 18.93
CA VAL A 176 -10.84 14.48 18.16
C VAL A 176 -10.39 14.43 16.70
N SER A 177 -10.17 13.21 16.19
CA SER A 177 -9.94 13.00 14.75
C SER A 177 -11.27 12.77 14.06
N LEU A 178 -11.58 13.60 13.06
CA LEU A 178 -12.76 13.42 12.21
C LEU A 178 -12.30 12.95 10.83
N ASN A 179 -12.07 11.64 10.70
CA ASN A 179 -12.47 10.94 9.49
C ASN A 179 -12.60 9.42 9.70
N CYS A 180 -13.59 8.85 9.02
CA CYS A 180 -13.73 7.41 8.81
C CYS A 180 -12.55 6.88 8.00
N ALA A 181 -12.07 5.70 8.39
CA ALA A 181 -10.95 4.95 7.84
C ALA A 181 -9.55 5.59 8.02
N HIS A 182 -8.84 4.96 8.97
CA HIS A 182 -7.39 4.86 9.10
C HIS A 182 -6.54 6.09 9.48
N VAL A 183 -5.71 5.82 10.49
CA VAL A 183 -4.53 6.57 10.97
C VAL A 183 -4.79 7.72 11.96
N PHE A 184 -5.00 7.33 13.22
CA PHE A 184 -4.12 7.74 14.33
C PHE A 184 -4.08 6.62 15.37
N LEU A 185 -3.23 5.60 15.14
CA LEU A 185 -2.92 4.60 16.15
C LEU A 185 -1.72 5.09 16.97
N ASN A 186 -1.95 5.25 18.26
CA ASN A 186 -0.94 5.53 19.28
C ASN A 186 0.07 4.36 19.28
N ILE A 187 1.22 4.53 18.62
CA ILE A 187 2.26 3.50 18.53
C ILE A 187 3.00 3.42 19.87
N ARG A 188 2.42 2.66 20.81
CA ARG A 188 3.17 2.00 21.89
C ARG A 188 3.13 0.47 21.82
N SER A 189 2.55 -0.12 20.79
CA SER A 189 2.73 -1.56 20.51
C SER A 189 2.48 -1.88 19.03
N ALA A 190 3.54 -2.14 18.30
CA ALA A 190 3.54 -2.49 16.88
C ALA A 190 3.09 -3.94 16.60
N ILE A 191 2.00 -4.41 17.21
CA ILE A 191 1.50 -5.80 17.03
C ILE A 191 0.06 -5.85 16.49
N SER A 192 -0.68 -4.74 16.45
CA SER A 192 -2.11 -4.75 16.13
C SER A 192 -2.48 -4.11 14.77
N LEU A 193 -1.61 -4.17 13.76
CA LEU A 193 -1.90 -3.60 12.44
C LEU A 193 -2.67 -4.56 11.51
N ALA A 194 -2.68 -5.87 11.80
CA ALA A 194 -3.26 -6.88 10.91
C ALA A 194 -4.80 -7.00 10.98
N ASN A 195 -5.44 -6.53 12.06
CA ASN A 195 -6.86 -6.82 12.33
C ASN A 195 -7.79 -5.61 12.11
N LEU A 196 -7.27 -4.47 11.66
CA LEU A 196 -8.05 -3.22 11.57
C LEU A 196 -8.44 -2.83 10.13
N MET A 197 -8.20 -3.70 9.15
CA MET A 197 -8.38 -3.39 7.72
C MET A 197 -9.68 -3.94 7.12
N SER A 198 -10.62 -4.48 7.92
CA SER A 198 -11.75 -5.26 7.41
C SER A 198 -13.14 -4.62 7.41
N GLU A 199 -13.40 -3.41 7.92
CA GLU A 199 -14.80 -2.89 7.93
C GLU A 199 -14.96 -1.39 7.59
N PRO A 200 -15.86 -1.02 6.66
CA PRO A 200 -16.19 0.36 6.34
C PRO A 200 -17.62 0.73 6.77
N HIS A 201 -17.87 1.00 8.04
CA HIS A 201 -19.10 1.68 8.47
C HIS A 201 -18.86 2.51 9.73
N CYS A 202 -19.02 3.85 9.66
CA CYS A 202 -20.12 4.54 10.36
C CYS A 202 -19.98 6.07 10.45
N PHE A 203 -21.14 6.66 10.20
CA PHE A 203 -21.65 7.97 10.62
C PHE A 203 -21.53 8.28 12.13
N LEU A 204 -21.35 9.57 12.47
CA LEU A 204 -22.22 10.45 13.30
C LEU A 204 -21.51 11.36 14.33
N LEU A 205 -22.03 12.59 14.33
CA LEU A 205 -22.09 13.70 15.32
C LEU A 205 -20.80 14.43 15.69
#